data_AF-A0AAV0Q5M4-F1
#
_entry.id   AF-A0AAV0Q5M4-F1
#
_cell.length_a   1.000
_cell.length_b   1.000
_cell.length_c   1.000
_cell.angle_alpha   90.00
_cell.angle_beta   90.00
_cell.angle_gamma   90.00
#
_symmetry.space_group_name_H-M   'P 1'
#
loop_
_entity.id
_entity.type
_entity.pdbx_description
1 polymer ?
#
loop_
_entity_poly.entity_id
_entity_poly.type
_entity_poly.pdbx_seq_one_letter_code
_entity_poly.pdbx_strand_id
1 'polypeptide(L)'
;MGASRVRDLFARAKKEAPSIIFIDEIDAVAKSRDGKFRIVSNDEREQTLNQLLTEMDGFDSNSAVIVLGATNRADVLDPALRRPGRFDRVVTVEAPDRKGREAILKVHALKKELPLGKDVDLSGIASMTTGFTGADLANLVNEAALLAGRKSKTLVEKIDFIQAVERSLAGIEKKTAKLQGSERAVVARHEAGHAVVGTAVASLLPGQKLSILPRTGGALGFTYTPPTTEDRYLLFIDELRGRLVTLLGGRAAEDVVYSGRVSTGALDDIRRATDMAYKAIAEYGLSRTIGPVSVGTLSGGGMDESGGSPWGREQGHLVDLVQREVKEMLQSAMEVALCVVRANPTVLEGLGAHLEEKEKVEGEELQEWLKLVVAPEELASFVRGHQQASFLPLPLPLPAQAAGS
;
A
#
# COMPACT_ATOMS: atom_id res chain seq x y z
N MET A 1 -13.10 38.99 3.67
CA MET A 1 -14.21 38.69 4.63
C MET A 1 -13.85 37.72 5.78
N GLY A 2 -12.79 36.91 5.69
CA GLY A 2 -12.50 35.88 6.70
C GLY A 2 -12.17 36.42 8.10
N ALA A 3 -11.42 37.52 8.21
CA ALA A 3 -11.02 38.10 9.50
C ALA A 3 -12.22 38.52 10.39
N SER A 4 -13.30 39.07 9.84
CA SER A 4 -14.47 39.42 10.67
C SER A 4 -15.16 38.19 11.23
N ARG A 5 -15.26 37.11 10.44
CA ARG A 5 -15.84 35.82 10.88
C ARG A 5 -15.03 35.21 12.02
N VAL A 6 -13.70 35.32 11.97
CA VAL A 6 -12.81 34.87 13.05
C VAL A 6 -13.11 35.67 14.33
N ARG A 7 -13.16 37.01 14.26
CA ARG A 7 -13.53 37.83 15.44
C ARG A 7 -14.87 37.44 16.05
N ASP A 8 -15.89 37.29 15.21
CA ASP A 8 -17.23 36.93 15.67
C ASP A 8 -17.27 35.53 16.30
N LEU A 9 -16.51 34.58 15.75
CA LEU A 9 -16.38 33.21 16.30
C LEU A 9 -15.79 33.25 17.73
N PHE A 10 -14.68 33.96 17.92
CA PHE A 10 -14.04 34.07 19.23
C PHE A 10 -14.88 34.86 20.23
N ALA A 11 -15.57 35.91 19.80
CA ALA A 11 -16.49 36.67 20.66
C ALA A 11 -17.67 35.82 21.15
N ARG A 12 -18.25 34.99 20.28
CA ARG A 12 -19.32 34.04 20.66
C ARG A 12 -18.81 32.98 21.64
N ALA A 13 -17.67 32.37 21.35
CA ALA A 13 -17.07 31.35 22.22
C ALA A 13 -16.77 31.89 23.63
N LYS A 14 -16.27 33.14 23.71
CA LYS A 14 -16.04 33.84 24.99
C LYS A 14 -17.33 34.07 25.77
N LYS A 15 -18.42 34.42 25.08
CA LYS A 15 -19.74 34.63 25.71
C LYS A 15 -20.36 33.34 26.24
N GLU A 16 -20.08 32.21 25.59
CA GLU A 16 -20.60 30.89 25.93
C GLU A 16 -19.61 30.04 26.76
N ALA A 17 -18.58 30.65 27.36
CA ALA A 17 -17.60 29.92 28.14
C ALA A 17 -18.26 29.19 29.34
N PRO A 18 -17.90 27.91 29.62
CA PRO A 18 -16.85 27.13 28.97
C PRO A 18 -17.27 26.56 27.60
N SER A 19 -16.41 26.73 26.59
CA SER A 19 -16.72 26.34 25.20
C SER A 19 -15.51 25.76 24.45
N ILE A 20 -15.76 25.05 23.35
CA ILE A 20 -14.74 24.50 22.46
C ILE A 20 -14.94 25.08 21.06
N ILE A 21 -13.87 25.66 20.49
CA ILE A 21 -13.81 26.05 19.08
C ILE A 21 -13.12 24.93 18.33
N PHE A 22 -13.80 24.31 17.35
CA PHE A 22 -13.20 23.32 16.45
C PHE A 22 -13.05 23.90 15.05
N ILE A 23 -11.82 23.87 14.53
CA ILE A 23 -11.46 24.33 13.19
C ILE A 23 -10.97 23.12 12.39
N ASP A 24 -11.84 22.60 11.53
CA ASP A 24 -11.45 21.56 10.58
C ASP A 24 -10.66 22.15 9.41
N GLU A 25 -9.80 21.34 8.79
CA GLU A 25 -8.93 21.72 7.66
C GLU A 25 -8.23 23.08 7.87
N ILE A 26 -7.56 23.26 9.02
CA ILE A 26 -6.92 24.55 9.36
C ILE A 26 -5.86 24.97 8.34
N ASP A 27 -5.27 24.02 7.59
CA ASP A 27 -4.36 24.32 6.48
C ASP A 27 -5.03 25.07 5.32
N ALA A 28 -6.36 25.11 5.21
CA ALA A 28 -7.03 25.98 4.26
C ALA A 28 -6.77 27.46 4.56
N VAL A 29 -6.74 27.84 5.85
CA VAL A 29 -6.56 29.24 6.29
C VAL A 29 -5.13 29.56 6.73
N ALA A 30 -4.29 28.55 6.95
CA ALA A 30 -3.07 28.71 7.75
C ALA A 30 -1.79 28.13 7.13
N LYS A 31 -1.65 28.14 5.79
CA LYS A 31 -0.38 27.71 5.15
C LYS A 31 0.73 28.75 5.29
N SER A 32 1.95 28.26 5.40
CA SER A 32 3.17 29.05 5.29
C SER A 32 3.26 29.75 3.93
N ARG A 33 3.97 30.88 3.92
CA ARG A 33 4.27 31.64 2.71
C ARG A 33 5.21 30.84 1.81
N ASP A 34 4.70 30.31 0.69
CA ASP A 34 5.58 29.83 -0.38
C ASP A 34 6.18 31.05 -1.08
N GLY A 35 7.50 31.19 -0.93
CA GLY A 35 8.26 32.29 -1.52
C GLY A 35 8.28 32.22 -3.05
N LYS A 36 8.13 33.41 -3.67
CA LYS A 36 8.50 33.83 -5.05
C LYS A 36 7.41 34.05 -6.11
N PHE A 37 6.16 33.61 -5.97
CA PHE A 37 5.09 34.00 -6.91
C PHE A 37 4.10 35.01 -6.30
N ARG A 38 4.52 36.29 -6.24
CA ARG A 38 3.65 37.41 -5.90
C ARG A 38 2.77 37.78 -7.09
N ILE A 39 1.59 37.16 -7.25
CA ILE A 39 0.51 37.76 -8.05
C ILE A 39 -0.86 37.55 -7.34
N VAL A 40 -1.21 38.54 -6.50
CA VAL A 40 -2.57 39.08 -6.26
C VAL A 40 -3.60 38.24 -5.45
N SER A 41 -3.40 36.94 -5.20
CA SER A 41 -4.44 36.11 -4.52
C SER A 41 -4.30 35.90 -3.00
N ASN A 42 -3.24 36.38 -2.34
CA ASN A 42 -2.87 35.91 -0.98
C ASN A 42 -3.36 36.79 0.19
N ASP A 43 -3.87 38.00 -0.07
CA ASP A 43 -4.11 39.01 0.97
C ASP A 43 -5.26 38.65 1.93
N GLU A 44 -6.37 38.11 1.44
CA GLU A 44 -7.51 37.74 2.31
C GLU A 44 -7.16 36.61 3.28
N ARG A 45 -6.31 35.69 2.83
CA ARG A 45 -5.88 34.53 3.60
C ARG A 45 -4.91 34.94 4.69
N GLU A 46 -3.91 35.77 4.36
CA GLU A 46 -2.98 36.32 5.34
C GLU A 46 -3.71 37.16 6.39
N GLN A 47 -4.69 37.96 5.98
CA GLN A 47 -5.50 38.75 6.91
C GLN A 47 -6.29 37.84 7.88
N THR A 48 -6.85 36.74 7.37
CA THR A 48 -7.61 35.78 8.18
C THR A 48 -6.71 35.02 9.15
N LEU A 49 -5.51 34.61 8.71
CA LEU A 49 -4.49 33.98 9.55
C LEU A 49 -4.04 34.92 10.67
N ASN A 50 -3.64 36.14 10.33
CA ASN A 50 -3.17 37.11 11.33
C ASN A 50 -4.25 37.45 12.37
N GLN A 51 -5.51 37.52 11.94
CA GLN A 51 -6.63 37.69 12.87
C GLN A 51 -6.80 36.49 13.80
N LEU A 52 -6.67 35.25 13.29
CA LEU A 52 -6.69 34.05 14.13
C LEU A 52 -5.57 34.09 15.17
N LEU A 53 -4.34 34.44 14.76
CA LEU A 53 -3.20 34.59 15.66
C LEU A 53 -3.45 35.66 16.74
N THR A 54 -4.07 36.78 16.37
CA THR A 54 -4.39 37.88 17.29
C THR A 54 -5.44 37.46 18.33
N GLU A 55 -6.47 36.73 17.91
CA GLU A 55 -7.48 36.21 18.85
C GLU A 55 -6.90 35.14 19.78
N MET A 56 -5.95 34.32 19.31
CA MET A 56 -5.26 33.32 20.12
C MET A 56 -4.28 33.94 21.12
N ASP A 57 -3.57 35.01 20.75
CA ASP A 57 -2.67 35.73 21.68
C ASP A 57 -3.46 36.57 22.71
N GLY A 58 -4.71 36.95 22.38
CA GLY A 58 -5.60 37.74 23.22
C GLY A 58 -6.37 36.95 24.28
N PHE A 59 -5.98 35.71 24.58
CA PHE A 59 -6.57 34.91 25.65
C PHE A 59 -5.96 35.24 27.01
N ASP A 60 -6.77 35.80 27.91
CA ASP A 60 -6.50 35.71 29.33
C ASP A 60 -6.66 34.25 29.76
N SER A 61 -5.70 33.75 30.55
CA SER A 61 -5.67 32.40 31.13
C SER A 61 -6.90 32.05 31.99
N ASN A 62 -7.78 33.02 32.23
CA ASN A 62 -9.01 32.89 33.00
C ASN A 62 -10.27 32.60 32.16
N SER A 63 -10.16 32.60 30.82
CA SER A 63 -11.29 32.27 29.93
C SER A 63 -11.25 30.79 29.54
N ALA A 64 -12.28 30.03 29.94
CA ALA A 64 -12.37 28.58 29.76
C ALA A 64 -12.77 28.19 28.33
N VAL A 65 -12.01 28.64 27.33
CA VAL A 65 -12.24 28.32 25.92
C VAL A 65 -11.08 27.50 25.39
N ILE A 66 -11.38 26.35 24.78
CA ILE A 66 -10.36 25.47 24.17
C ILE A 66 -10.47 25.59 22.66
N VAL A 67 -9.35 25.79 21.97
CA VAL A 67 -9.28 25.81 20.51
C VAL A 67 -8.65 24.50 20.02
N LEU A 68 -9.36 23.77 19.17
CA LEU A 68 -8.93 22.54 18.52
C LEU A 68 -8.86 22.78 17.01
N GLY A 69 -7.75 22.38 16.40
CA GLY A 69 -7.56 22.41 14.95
C GLY A 69 -7.27 21.01 14.42
N ALA A 70 -7.84 20.66 13.26
CA ALA A 70 -7.55 19.42 12.55
C ALA A 70 -6.91 19.72 11.18
N THR A 71 -5.91 18.93 10.79
CA THR A 71 -5.29 19.00 9.47
C THR A 71 -4.69 17.66 9.08
N ASN A 72 -4.67 17.37 7.79
CA ASN A 72 -3.91 16.25 7.22
C ASN A 72 -2.48 16.67 6.81
N ARG A 73 -2.15 17.97 6.89
CA ARG A 73 -0.89 18.54 6.39
C ARG A 73 -0.26 19.49 7.40
N ALA A 74 0.29 18.92 8.47
CA ALA A 74 0.99 19.71 9.50
C ALA A 74 2.30 20.35 9.00
N ASP A 75 2.87 19.82 7.91
CA ASP A 75 4.08 20.28 7.23
C ASP A 75 3.92 21.68 6.63
N VAL A 76 2.76 21.96 6.02
CA VAL A 76 2.49 23.25 5.36
C VAL A 76 1.98 24.34 6.28
N LEU A 77 1.70 24.02 7.55
CA LEU A 77 1.17 25.00 8.50
C LEU A 77 2.21 26.05 8.89
N ASP A 78 1.78 27.31 8.94
CA ASP A 78 2.61 28.42 9.41
C ASP A 78 3.19 28.09 10.80
N PRO A 79 4.53 28.09 10.96
CA PRO A 79 5.18 27.81 12.24
C PRO A 79 4.72 28.71 13.38
N ALA A 80 4.20 29.90 13.08
CA ALA A 80 3.67 30.83 14.07
C ALA A 80 2.47 30.25 14.83
N LEU A 81 1.68 29.35 14.25
CA LEU A 81 0.53 28.71 14.91
C LEU A 81 0.96 27.76 16.03
N ARG A 82 2.15 27.16 15.91
CA ARG A 82 2.69 26.16 16.84
C ARG A 82 3.47 26.76 18.01
N ARG A 83 3.47 28.10 18.14
CA ARG A 83 4.18 28.78 19.23
C ARG A 83 3.38 28.65 20.54
N PRO A 84 4.07 28.66 21.70
CA PRO A 84 3.40 28.65 23.01
C PRO A 84 2.35 29.76 23.12
N GLY A 85 1.19 29.43 23.69
CA GLY A 85 0.04 30.34 23.78
C GLY A 85 -0.94 30.24 22.61
N ARG A 86 -0.64 29.43 21.59
CA ARG A 86 -1.52 29.17 20.43
C ARG A 86 -1.88 27.69 20.35
N PHE A 87 -1.50 26.99 19.29
CA PHE A 87 -1.55 25.52 19.25
C PHE A 87 -0.26 24.96 19.86
N ASP A 88 -0.19 25.02 21.18
CA ASP A 88 0.94 24.55 21.99
C ASP A 88 0.97 23.02 22.12
N ARG A 89 -0.16 22.35 21.88
CA ARG A 89 -0.29 20.89 21.88
C ARG A 89 -0.64 20.36 20.50
N VAL A 90 0.21 19.46 20.02
CA VAL A 90 -0.03 18.69 18.80
C VAL A 90 -0.25 17.24 19.21
N VAL A 91 -1.41 16.71 18.86
CA VAL A 91 -1.76 15.30 19.09
C VAL A 91 -1.86 14.64 17.72
N THR A 92 -0.91 13.76 17.42
CA THR A 92 -0.95 12.98 16.19
C THR A 92 -1.93 11.82 16.35
N VAL A 93 -2.91 11.74 15.45
CA VAL A 93 -3.85 10.62 15.38
C VAL A 93 -3.39 9.71 14.24
N GLU A 94 -2.77 8.60 14.59
CA GLU A 94 -2.30 7.62 13.61
C GLU A 94 -3.42 6.68 13.17
N ALA A 95 -3.19 5.97 12.06
CA ALA A 95 -4.10 4.90 11.64
C ALA A 95 -4.17 3.82 12.74
N PRO A 96 -5.37 3.27 13.01
CA PRO A 96 -5.55 2.31 14.09
C PRO A 96 -4.77 1.02 13.86
N ASP A 97 -4.17 0.50 14.94
CA ASP A 97 -3.62 -0.85 15.00
C ASP A 97 -4.75 -1.90 14.96
N ARG A 98 -4.41 -3.19 14.82
CA ARG A 98 -5.40 -4.27 14.75
C ARG A 98 -6.44 -4.22 15.88
N LYS A 99 -6.02 -3.97 17.13
CA LYS A 99 -6.94 -3.90 18.29
C LYS A 99 -7.84 -2.68 18.20
N GLY A 100 -7.30 -1.54 17.78
CA GLY A 100 -8.04 -0.32 17.48
C GLY A 100 -9.06 -0.55 16.37
N ARG A 101 -8.69 -1.22 15.28
CA ARG A 101 -9.62 -1.59 14.19
C ARG A 101 -10.76 -2.48 14.69
N GLU A 102 -10.46 -3.49 15.50
CA GLU A 102 -11.48 -4.34 16.13
C GLU A 102 -12.44 -3.52 17.02
N ALA A 103 -11.91 -2.61 17.83
CA ALA A 103 -12.72 -1.74 18.68
C ALA A 103 -13.61 -0.79 17.86
N ILE A 104 -13.07 -0.19 16.80
CA ILE A 104 -13.80 0.69 15.88
C ILE A 104 -14.93 -0.10 15.19
N LEU A 105 -14.64 -1.30 14.68
CA LEU A 105 -15.63 -2.20 14.09
C LEU A 105 -16.77 -2.51 15.07
N LYS A 106 -16.44 -2.82 16.33
CA LYS A 106 -17.45 -3.05 17.40
C LYS A 106 -18.32 -1.83 17.63
N VAL A 107 -17.73 -0.64 17.73
CA VAL A 107 -18.48 0.62 17.93
C VAL A 107 -19.44 0.87 16.77
N HIS A 108 -18.99 0.68 15.52
CA HIS A 108 -19.86 0.91 14.36
C HIS A 108 -20.93 -0.17 14.18
N ALA A 109 -20.64 -1.42 14.50
CA ALA A 109 -21.64 -2.50 14.50
C ALA A 109 -22.73 -2.23 15.55
N LEU A 110 -22.34 -1.79 16.76
CA LEU A 110 -23.27 -1.47 17.84
C LEU A 110 -24.08 -0.21 17.53
N LYS A 111 -23.44 0.88 17.08
CA LYS A 111 -24.10 2.16 16.77
C LYS A 111 -25.17 2.03 15.69
N LYS A 112 -24.99 1.09 14.76
CA LYS A 112 -25.94 0.82 13.67
C LYS A 112 -26.93 -0.30 13.99
N GLU A 113 -26.87 -0.86 15.20
CA GLU A 113 -27.72 -1.97 15.65
C GLU A 113 -27.70 -3.15 14.65
N LEU A 114 -26.53 -3.43 14.05
CA LEU A 114 -26.42 -4.46 13.03
C LEU A 114 -26.70 -5.83 13.65
N PRO A 115 -27.66 -6.61 13.12
CA PRO A 115 -27.89 -7.96 13.58
C PRO A 115 -26.79 -8.87 13.02
N LEU A 116 -25.76 -9.13 13.81
CA LEU A 116 -24.62 -9.96 13.41
C LEU A 116 -24.94 -11.45 13.52
N GLY A 117 -24.51 -12.22 12.52
CA GLY A 117 -24.49 -13.69 12.56
C GLY A 117 -23.49 -14.21 13.61
N LYS A 118 -23.71 -15.44 14.10
CA LYS A 118 -22.83 -16.10 15.09
C LYS A 118 -21.43 -16.39 14.55
N ASP A 119 -21.28 -16.39 13.23
CA ASP A 119 -20.05 -16.66 12.48
C ASP A 119 -19.16 -15.41 12.31
N VAL A 120 -19.64 -14.22 12.69
CA VAL A 120 -18.90 -12.97 12.52
C VAL A 120 -17.82 -12.82 13.58
N ASP A 121 -16.57 -12.98 13.15
CA ASP A 121 -15.38 -12.65 13.93
C ASP A 121 -14.79 -11.30 13.49
N LEU A 122 -15.06 -10.25 14.27
CA LEU A 122 -14.54 -8.90 14.01
C LEU A 122 -13.02 -8.82 14.17
N SER A 123 -12.39 -9.71 14.95
CA SER A 123 -10.93 -9.74 15.09
C SER A 123 -10.27 -10.29 13.83
N GLY A 124 -10.87 -11.32 13.23
CA GLY A 124 -10.51 -11.81 11.89
C GLY A 124 -10.65 -10.73 10.82
N ILE A 125 -11.75 -9.97 10.82
CA ILE A 125 -11.98 -8.87 9.87
C ILE A 125 -10.97 -7.73 10.09
N ALA A 126 -10.63 -7.39 11.34
CA ALA A 126 -9.61 -6.39 11.65
C ALA A 126 -8.22 -6.78 11.12
N SER A 127 -7.93 -8.08 11.01
CA SER A 127 -6.68 -8.61 10.45
C SER A 127 -6.60 -8.47 8.92
N MET A 128 -7.75 -8.37 8.24
CA MET A 128 -7.82 -8.19 6.79
C MET A 128 -7.84 -6.72 6.35
N THR A 129 -7.98 -5.79 7.30
CA THR A 129 -8.18 -4.35 7.06
C THR A 129 -6.96 -3.52 7.48
N THR A 130 -5.75 -4.08 7.40
CA THR A 130 -4.51 -3.35 7.70
C THR A 130 -4.40 -2.09 6.85
N GLY A 131 -4.10 -0.96 7.50
CA GLY A 131 -4.03 0.36 6.87
C GLY A 131 -5.37 1.10 6.76
N PHE A 132 -6.50 0.48 7.14
CA PHE A 132 -7.80 1.16 7.12
C PHE A 132 -7.88 2.22 8.21
N THR A 133 -8.42 3.38 7.86
CA THR A 133 -8.77 4.43 8.82
C THR A 133 -10.08 4.12 9.52
N GLY A 134 -10.41 4.88 10.58
CA GLY A 134 -11.71 4.74 11.24
C GLY A 134 -12.90 4.99 10.30
N ALA A 135 -12.74 5.90 9.34
CA ALA A 135 -13.76 6.18 8.33
C ALA A 135 -13.93 4.99 7.36
N ASP A 136 -12.83 4.37 6.93
CA ASP A 136 -12.87 3.19 6.05
C ASP A 136 -13.59 2.02 6.74
N LEU A 137 -13.32 1.79 8.03
CA LEU A 137 -14.00 0.75 8.82
C LEU A 137 -15.49 1.06 9.01
N ALA A 138 -15.86 2.33 9.21
CA ALA A 138 -17.26 2.73 9.30
C ALA A 138 -18.02 2.46 7.99
N ASN A 139 -17.37 2.73 6.86
CA ASN A 139 -17.89 2.44 5.52
C ASN A 139 -17.95 0.93 5.26
N LEU A 140 -16.95 0.17 5.69
CA LEU A 140 -16.93 -1.29 5.58
C LEU A 140 -18.14 -1.94 6.26
N VAL A 141 -18.43 -1.53 7.51
CA VAL A 141 -19.62 -2.02 8.25
C VAL A 141 -20.90 -1.65 7.50
N ASN A 142 -20.95 -0.48 6.87
CA ASN A 142 -22.09 -0.06 6.07
C ASN A 142 -22.30 -0.95 4.84
N GLU A 143 -21.22 -1.21 4.09
CA GLU A 143 -21.26 -2.03 2.89
C GLU A 143 -21.64 -3.48 3.21
N ALA A 144 -21.14 -4.05 4.32
CA ALA A 144 -21.55 -5.37 4.78
C ALA A 144 -23.07 -5.44 5.03
N ALA A 145 -23.65 -4.44 5.68
CA ALA A 145 -25.09 -4.34 5.89
C ALA A 145 -25.87 -4.23 4.57
N LEU A 146 -25.40 -3.39 3.64
CA LEU A 146 -26.02 -3.23 2.32
C LEU A 146 -25.96 -4.51 1.48
N LEU A 147 -24.87 -5.26 1.55
CA LEU A 147 -24.72 -6.54 0.85
C LEU A 147 -25.68 -7.60 1.39
N ALA A 148 -25.80 -7.70 2.72
CA ALA A 148 -26.77 -8.58 3.36
C ALA A 148 -28.22 -8.19 3.00
N GLY A 149 -28.54 -6.88 3.08
CA GLY A 149 -29.86 -6.35 2.74
C GLY A 149 -30.25 -6.57 1.28
N ARG A 150 -29.30 -6.44 0.33
CA ARG A 150 -29.54 -6.75 -1.09
C ARG A 150 -29.92 -8.21 -1.34
N LYS A 151 -29.41 -9.13 -0.52
CA LYS A 151 -29.77 -10.56 -0.55
C LYS A 151 -31.02 -10.86 0.30
N SER A 152 -31.70 -9.82 0.81
CA SER A 152 -32.85 -9.94 1.72
C SER A 152 -32.56 -10.78 2.97
N LYS A 153 -31.31 -10.77 3.46
CA LYS A 153 -30.93 -11.45 4.70
C LYS A 153 -31.40 -10.64 5.92
N THR A 154 -31.75 -11.36 6.99
CA THR A 154 -32.08 -10.77 8.30
C THR A 154 -30.86 -10.57 9.19
N LEU A 155 -29.78 -11.31 8.95
CA LEU A 155 -28.51 -11.23 9.67
C LEU A 155 -27.37 -10.87 8.70
N VAL A 156 -26.41 -10.09 9.18
CA VAL A 156 -25.15 -9.83 8.49
C VAL A 156 -24.14 -10.91 8.89
N GLU A 157 -23.74 -11.74 7.94
CA GLU A 157 -22.86 -12.89 8.16
C GLU A 157 -21.41 -12.57 7.83
N LYS A 158 -20.48 -13.45 8.20
CA LYS A 158 -19.04 -13.27 7.93
C LYS A 158 -18.76 -13.04 6.45
N ILE A 159 -19.47 -13.73 5.57
CA ILE A 159 -19.30 -13.62 4.12
C ILE A 159 -19.59 -12.21 3.60
N ASP A 160 -20.54 -11.49 4.19
CA ASP A 160 -20.90 -10.14 3.73
C ASP A 160 -19.84 -9.12 4.16
N PHE A 161 -19.17 -9.33 5.31
CA PHE A 161 -17.98 -8.56 5.69
C PHE A 161 -16.78 -8.84 4.79
N ILE A 162 -16.51 -10.11 4.45
CA ILE A 162 -15.43 -10.47 3.53
C ILE A 162 -15.65 -9.76 2.19
N GLN A 163 -16.85 -9.86 1.63
CA GLN A 163 -17.21 -9.17 0.38
C GLN A 163 -17.11 -7.64 0.48
N ALA A 164 -17.44 -7.07 1.65
CA ALA A 164 -17.28 -5.64 1.88
C ALA A 164 -15.79 -5.24 1.92
N VAL A 165 -14.91 -6.06 2.52
CA VAL A 165 -13.46 -5.80 2.55
C VAL A 165 -12.90 -5.85 1.12
N GLU A 166 -13.24 -6.89 0.37
CA GLU A 166 -12.85 -7.07 -1.04
C GLU A 166 -13.26 -5.84 -1.87
N ARG A 167 -14.53 -5.41 -1.72
CA ARG A 167 -15.05 -4.24 -2.44
C ARG A 167 -14.42 -2.93 -2.01
N SER A 168 -14.05 -2.78 -0.74
CA SER A 168 -13.38 -1.58 -0.25
C SER A 168 -11.93 -1.49 -0.74
N LEU A 169 -11.24 -2.63 -0.82
CA LEU A 169 -9.85 -2.71 -1.28
C LEU A 169 -9.72 -2.52 -2.79
N ALA A 170 -10.60 -3.14 -3.56
CA ALA A 170 -10.45 -3.20 -5.01
C ALA A 170 -11.54 -2.45 -5.81
N GLY A 171 -12.49 -1.77 -5.12
CA GLY A 171 -13.54 -0.96 -5.74
C GLY A 171 -14.82 -1.74 -6.04
N ILE A 172 -15.80 -1.12 -6.72
CA ILE A 172 -17.11 -1.73 -7.02
C ILE A 172 -16.98 -2.76 -8.17
N GLU A 173 -17.48 -3.99 -7.98
CA GLU A 173 -17.59 -4.99 -9.05
C GLU A 173 -18.44 -4.48 -10.20
N LYS A 174 -17.77 -4.15 -11.32
CA LYS A 174 -18.46 -4.01 -12.60
C LYS A 174 -18.82 -5.41 -13.08
N LYS A 175 -20.01 -5.90 -12.72
CA LYS A 175 -20.60 -7.15 -13.25
C LYS A 175 -20.69 -7.20 -14.80
N THR A 176 -20.44 -6.08 -15.48
CA THR A 176 -20.50 -5.94 -16.93
C THR A 176 -19.20 -6.28 -17.67
N ALA A 177 -18.06 -6.39 -17.00
CA ALA A 177 -16.81 -6.84 -17.62
C ALA A 177 -16.66 -8.37 -17.45
N LYS A 178 -17.53 -9.15 -18.09
CA LYS A 178 -17.29 -10.59 -18.21
C LYS A 178 -16.10 -10.79 -19.14
N LEU A 179 -14.95 -11.20 -18.60
CA LEU A 179 -13.81 -11.64 -19.41
C LEU A 179 -14.28 -12.73 -20.37
N GLN A 180 -13.97 -12.59 -21.66
CA GLN A 180 -14.40 -13.53 -22.70
C GLN A 180 -13.24 -14.44 -23.12
N GLY A 181 -13.52 -15.74 -23.24
CA GLY A 181 -12.64 -16.73 -23.88
C GLY A 181 -11.18 -16.66 -23.41
N SER A 182 -10.28 -16.31 -24.33
CA SER A 182 -8.83 -16.30 -24.11
C SER A 182 -8.37 -15.36 -23.00
N GLU A 183 -9.08 -14.27 -22.71
CA GLU A 183 -8.70 -13.35 -21.62
C GLU A 183 -8.84 -14.02 -20.25
N ARG A 184 -9.89 -14.83 -20.08
CA ARG A 184 -10.12 -15.58 -18.84
C ARG A 184 -9.00 -16.60 -18.59
N ALA A 185 -8.58 -17.30 -19.64
CA ALA A 185 -7.46 -18.24 -19.57
C ALA A 185 -6.15 -17.53 -19.14
N VAL A 186 -5.89 -16.35 -19.71
CA VAL A 186 -4.69 -15.54 -19.38
C VAL A 186 -4.72 -15.12 -17.92
N VAL A 187 -5.84 -14.57 -17.45
CA VAL A 187 -5.98 -14.13 -16.05
C VAL A 187 -5.87 -15.32 -15.09
N ALA A 188 -6.46 -16.48 -15.42
CA ALA A 188 -6.36 -17.66 -14.56
C ALA A 188 -4.92 -18.15 -14.37
N ARG A 189 -4.12 -18.14 -15.44
CA ARG A 189 -2.69 -18.47 -15.39
C ARG A 189 -1.86 -17.40 -14.69
N HIS A 190 -2.24 -16.12 -14.86
CA HIS A 190 -1.64 -15.01 -14.13
C HIS A 190 -1.77 -15.20 -12.61
N GLU A 191 -2.99 -15.46 -12.13
CA GLU A 191 -3.22 -15.67 -10.69
C GLU A 191 -2.62 -16.97 -10.17
N ALA A 192 -2.66 -18.05 -10.96
CA ALA A 192 -1.95 -19.28 -10.62
C ALA A 192 -0.44 -19.01 -10.47
N GLY A 193 0.14 -18.15 -11.31
CA GLY A 193 1.52 -17.70 -11.20
C GLY A 193 1.84 -17.05 -9.86
N HIS A 194 1.01 -16.10 -9.42
CA HIS A 194 1.17 -15.51 -8.11
C HIS A 194 1.03 -16.53 -6.97
N ALA A 195 0.08 -17.46 -7.07
CA ALA A 195 -0.17 -18.47 -6.05
C ALA A 195 0.99 -19.46 -5.93
N VAL A 196 1.52 -19.94 -7.05
CA VAL A 196 2.69 -20.83 -7.09
C VAL A 196 3.91 -20.12 -6.53
N VAL A 197 4.23 -18.92 -7.04
CA VAL A 197 5.41 -18.18 -6.61
C VAL A 197 5.32 -17.76 -5.15
N GLY A 198 4.17 -17.25 -4.71
CA GLY A 198 3.95 -16.85 -3.33
C GLY A 198 4.05 -18.04 -2.35
N THR A 199 3.61 -19.23 -2.75
CA THR A 199 3.76 -20.45 -1.95
C THR A 199 5.22 -20.88 -1.86
N ALA A 200 5.96 -20.84 -2.97
CA ALA A 200 7.39 -21.14 -2.99
C ALA A 200 8.20 -20.15 -2.12
N VAL A 201 7.82 -18.88 -2.11
CA VAL A 201 8.41 -17.87 -1.22
C VAL A 201 8.06 -18.14 0.24
N ALA A 202 6.79 -18.44 0.54
CA ALA A 202 6.32 -18.70 1.90
C ALA A 202 6.95 -19.95 2.53
N SER A 203 7.32 -20.96 1.73
CA SER A 203 8.02 -22.14 2.25
C SER A 203 9.45 -21.83 2.72
N LEU A 204 10.05 -20.73 2.24
CA LEU A 204 11.39 -20.28 2.61
C LEU A 204 11.40 -19.26 3.76
N LEU A 205 10.27 -18.59 4.01
CA LEU A 205 10.16 -17.51 4.99
C LEU A 205 9.25 -17.91 6.16
N PRO A 206 9.78 -18.05 7.39
CA PRO A 206 9.03 -18.54 8.53
C PRO A 206 7.91 -17.57 8.92
N GLY A 207 6.73 -18.11 9.22
CA GLY A 207 5.59 -17.30 9.64
C GLY A 207 4.99 -16.47 8.51
N GLN A 208 5.03 -16.97 7.27
CA GLN A 208 4.28 -16.43 6.13
C GLN A 208 3.17 -17.42 5.72
N LYS A 209 1.92 -16.96 5.57
CA LYS A 209 0.80 -17.71 5.02
C LYS A 209 0.24 -16.90 3.88
N LEU A 210 -0.16 -17.60 2.85
CA LEU A 210 -0.79 -17.03 1.69
C LEU A 210 -2.28 -16.82 1.98
N SER A 211 -2.78 -15.60 1.75
CA SER A 211 -4.21 -15.34 1.59
C SER A 211 -4.45 -15.03 0.12
N ILE A 212 -5.55 -15.51 -0.44
CA ILE A 212 -5.98 -15.17 -1.80
C ILE A 212 -7.25 -14.36 -1.65
N LEU A 213 -7.25 -13.12 -2.17
CA LEU A 213 -8.39 -12.21 -2.14
C LEU A 213 -8.70 -11.78 -3.56
N PRO A 214 -9.92 -12.02 -4.07
CA PRO A 214 -10.30 -11.65 -5.43
C PRO A 214 -10.18 -10.14 -5.64
N ARG A 215 -9.66 -9.73 -6.81
CA ARG A 215 -9.61 -8.33 -7.24
C ARG A 215 -10.96 -7.97 -7.86
N THR A 216 -11.40 -6.73 -7.68
CA THR A 216 -12.62 -6.25 -8.29
C THR A 216 -12.42 -5.86 -9.76
N GLY A 217 -13.35 -6.29 -10.63
CA GLY A 217 -13.33 -5.97 -12.06
C GLY A 217 -13.49 -7.17 -13.01
N GLY A 218 -13.81 -8.36 -12.48
CA GLY A 218 -13.91 -9.58 -13.28
C GLY A 218 -12.58 -10.31 -13.44
N ALA A 219 -11.49 -9.79 -12.86
CA ALA A 219 -10.19 -10.45 -12.83
C ALA A 219 -9.98 -11.11 -11.46
N LEU A 220 -9.76 -12.42 -11.49
CA LEU A 220 -9.17 -13.21 -10.42
C LEU A 220 -8.01 -12.39 -9.82
N GLY A 221 -7.90 -12.32 -8.49
CA GLY A 221 -6.92 -11.45 -7.85
C GLY A 221 -6.15 -12.15 -6.76
N PHE A 222 -4.88 -11.79 -6.65
CA PHE A 222 -3.97 -12.29 -5.65
C PHE A 222 -3.49 -11.16 -4.74
N THR A 223 -3.59 -11.37 -3.43
CA THR A 223 -3.06 -10.43 -2.43
C THR A 223 -2.38 -11.19 -1.31
N TYR A 224 -1.05 -11.14 -1.29
CA TYR A 224 -0.26 -11.60 -0.16
C TYR A 224 -0.60 -10.81 1.11
N THR A 225 -1.08 -11.50 2.14
CA THR A 225 -1.25 -10.94 3.50
C THR A 225 -0.33 -11.72 4.45
N PRO A 226 0.67 -11.08 5.08
CA PRO A 226 1.49 -11.76 6.06
C PRO A 226 0.60 -12.26 7.22
N PRO A 227 0.82 -13.48 7.73
CA PRO A 227 -0.02 -14.12 8.74
C PRO A 227 0.40 -13.69 10.14
N THR A 228 0.80 -12.45 10.30
CA THR A 228 1.06 -11.96 11.62
C THR A 228 -0.27 -11.54 12.23
N THR A 229 -0.52 -12.07 13.42
CA THR A 229 -1.52 -11.56 14.35
C THR A 229 -1.24 -10.12 14.77
N GLU A 230 -0.25 -9.44 14.23
CA GLU A 230 0.12 -8.08 14.57
C GLU A 230 0.50 -7.33 13.29
N ASP A 231 0.16 -6.05 13.24
CA ASP A 231 0.61 -5.17 12.17
C ASP A 231 2.14 -5.04 12.30
N ARG A 232 2.89 -5.71 11.43
CA ARG A 232 4.36 -5.65 11.44
C ARG A 232 4.83 -4.39 10.74
N TYR A 233 5.45 -3.50 11.51
CA TYR A 233 6.07 -2.26 11.01
C TYR A 233 7.46 -2.48 10.40
N LEU A 234 8.11 -3.61 10.72
CA LEU A 234 9.48 -3.92 10.30
C LEU A 234 9.50 -5.14 9.37
N LEU A 235 10.13 -4.98 8.21
CA LEU A 235 10.36 -6.01 7.20
C LEU A 235 11.86 -6.27 7.06
N PHE A 236 12.24 -7.53 7.04
CA PHE A 236 13.60 -7.92 6.68
C PHE A 236 13.81 -7.92 5.16
N ILE A 237 15.06 -7.79 4.72
CA ILE A 237 15.42 -7.69 3.30
C ILE A 237 15.03 -8.94 2.49
N ASP A 238 15.11 -10.12 3.11
CA ASP A 238 14.68 -11.39 2.53
C ASP A 238 13.17 -11.42 2.29
N GLU A 239 12.37 -10.88 3.23
CA GLU A 239 10.93 -10.72 3.06
C GLU A 239 10.57 -9.74 1.93
N LEU A 240 11.30 -8.62 1.82
CA LEU A 240 11.13 -7.67 0.71
C LEU A 240 11.44 -8.33 -0.64
N ARG A 241 12.55 -9.08 -0.73
CA ARG A 241 12.90 -9.84 -1.93
C ARG A 241 11.84 -10.87 -2.29
N GLY A 242 11.35 -11.65 -1.32
CA GLY A 242 10.27 -12.61 -1.54
C GLY A 242 8.99 -11.94 -2.07
N ARG A 243 8.64 -10.76 -1.56
CA ARG A 243 7.49 -9.98 -2.05
C ARG A 243 7.68 -9.50 -3.49
N LEU A 244 8.88 -9.05 -3.86
CA LEU A 244 9.18 -8.65 -5.25
C LEU A 244 8.99 -9.82 -6.23
N VAL A 245 9.54 -11.01 -5.90
CA VAL A 245 9.36 -12.21 -6.73
C VAL A 245 7.89 -12.57 -6.85
N THR A 246 7.13 -12.51 -5.74
CA THR A 246 5.69 -12.81 -5.73
C THR A 246 4.89 -11.85 -6.61
N LEU A 247 5.17 -10.54 -6.56
CA LEU A 247 4.53 -9.54 -7.43
C LEU A 247 4.83 -9.79 -8.91
N LEU A 248 6.00 -10.30 -9.25
CA LEU A 248 6.36 -10.60 -10.64
C LEU A 248 5.89 -11.99 -11.12
N GLY A 249 5.31 -12.80 -10.22
CA GLY A 249 4.88 -14.18 -10.49
C GLY A 249 3.81 -14.30 -11.58
N GLY A 250 2.82 -13.40 -11.60
CA GLY A 250 1.78 -13.42 -12.64
C GLY A 250 2.33 -13.11 -14.03
N ARG A 251 3.23 -12.13 -14.14
CA ARG A 251 3.95 -11.83 -15.40
C ARG A 251 4.82 -13.01 -15.84
N ALA A 252 5.52 -13.66 -14.92
CA ALA A 252 6.33 -14.84 -15.21
C ALA A 252 5.50 -16.03 -15.69
N ALA A 253 4.31 -16.25 -15.13
CA ALA A 253 3.39 -17.28 -15.61
C ALA A 253 2.89 -17.03 -17.02
N GLU A 254 2.51 -15.79 -17.35
CA GLU A 254 2.13 -15.44 -18.72
C GLU A 254 3.25 -15.70 -19.72
N ASP A 255 4.48 -15.28 -19.38
CA ASP A 255 5.67 -15.47 -20.22
C ASP A 255 5.92 -16.96 -20.52
N VAL A 256 5.86 -17.81 -19.50
CA VAL A 256 6.10 -19.26 -19.65
C VAL A 256 5.00 -19.94 -20.44
N VAL A 257 3.73 -19.69 -20.10
CA VAL A 257 2.60 -20.41 -20.71
C VAL A 257 2.34 -19.94 -22.15
N TYR A 258 2.48 -18.64 -22.42
CA TYR A 258 2.19 -18.07 -23.73
C TYR A 258 3.46 -17.78 -24.56
N SER A 259 4.57 -18.47 -24.25
CA SER A 259 5.82 -18.45 -25.03
C SER A 259 6.34 -17.02 -25.30
N GLY A 260 6.44 -16.22 -24.24
CA GLY A 260 6.92 -14.84 -24.30
C GLY A 260 5.85 -13.78 -24.61
N ARG A 261 4.59 -14.17 -24.80
CA ARG A 261 3.49 -13.21 -24.95
C ARG A 261 3.00 -12.76 -23.57
N VAL A 262 3.05 -11.45 -23.34
CA VAL A 262 2.69 -10.83 -22.06
C VAL A 262 1.54 -9.84 -22.22
N SER A 263 0.65 -9.78 -21.25
CA SER A 263 -0.56 -8.94 -21.25
C SER A 263 -0.32 -7.56 -20.62
N THR A 264 -1.29 -6.65 -20.69
CA THR A 264 -1.27 -5.40 -19.90
C THR A 264 -1.77 -5.57 -18.47
N GLY A 265 -2.23 -6.77 -18.08
CA GLY A 265 -2.83 -7.06 -16.77
C GLY A 265 -1.87 -6.92 -15.58
N ALA A 266 -0.56 -7.11 -15.80
CA ALA A 266 0.46 -7.00 -14.75
C ALA A 266 0.83 -5.56 -14.35
N LEU A 267 0.13 -4.53 -14.85
CA LEU A 267 0.51 -3.12 -14.67
C LEU A 267 0.62 -2.73 -13.19
N ASP A 268 -0.38 -3.10 -12.37
CA ASP A 268 -0.40 -2.78 -10.95
C ASP A 268 0.73 -3.49 -10.20
N ASP A 269 0.94 -4.77 -10.50
CA ASP A 269 1.98 -5.58 -9.89
C ASP A 269 3.38 -5.04 -10.19
N ILE A 270 3.64 -4.62 -11.45
CA ILE A 270 4.87 -3.96 -11.86
C ILE A 270 5.04 -2.62 -11.12
N ARG A 271 3.98 -1.81 -11.01
CA ARG A 271 4.03 -0.52 -10.32
C ARG A 271 4.37 -0.71 -8.84
N ARG A 272 3.72 -1.66 -8.17
CA ARG A 272 3.96 -1.99 -6.76
C ARG A 272 5.35 -2.55 -6.53
N ALA A 273 5.82 -3.44 -7.41
CA ALA A 273 7.19 -3.98 -7.34
C ALA A 273 8.22 -2.85 -7.52
N THR A 274 7.95 -1.92 -8.45
CA THR A 274 8.82 -0.77 -8.70
C THR A 274 8.90 0.15 -7.48
N ASP A 275 7.76 0.55 -6.91
CA ASP A 275 7.72 1.39 -5.70
C ASP A 275 8.46 0.74 -4.53
N MET A 276 8.25 -0.57 -4.33
CA MET A 276 8.92 -1.34 -3.27
C MET A 276 10.45 -1.40 -3.49
N ALA A 277 10.90 -1.62 -4.73
CA ALA A 277 12.33 -1.66 -5.05
C ALA A 277 12.98 -0.28 -4.87
N TYR A 278 12.29 0.81 -5.26
CA TYR A 278 12.77 2.17 -5.00
C TYR A 278 12.92 2.45 -3.51
N LYS A 279 11.91 2.15 -2.69
CA LYS A 279 12.00 2.33 -1.23
C LYS A 279 13.12 1.51 -0.63
N ALA A 280 13.29 0.26 -1.06
CA ALA A 280 14.37 -0.61 -0.59
C ALA A 280 15.76 -0.01 -0.84
N ILE A 281 15.98 0.56 -2.02
CA ILE A 281 17.29 1.03 -2.46
C ILE A 281 17.55 2.47 -2.01
N ALA A 282 16.59 3.37 -2.21
CA ALA A 282 16.74 4.80 -1.99
C ALA A 282 16.46 5.21 -0.54
N GLU A 283 15.44 4.64 0.12
CA GLU A 283 15.01 5.09 1.45
C GLU A 283 15.57 4.20 2.56
N TYR A 284 15.54 2.88 2.37
CA TYR A 284 15.99 1.91 3.38
C TYR A 284 17.49 1.60 3.30
N GLY A 285 18.19 2.07 2.26
CA GLY A 285 19.64 1.89 2.12
C GLY A 285 20.07 0.42 2.00
N LEU A 286 19.24 -0.44 1.39
CA LEU A 286 19.49 -1.89 1.31
C LEU A 286 20.41 -2.30 0.15
N SER A 287 20.83 -1.36 -0.70
CA SER A 287 21.85 -1.62 -1.73
C SER A 287 23.25 -1.59 -1.11
N ARG A 288 24.05 -2.62 -1.39
CA ARG A 288 25.47 -2.67 -0.96
C ARG A 288 26.33 -1.63 -1.69
N THR A 289 25.95 -1.27 -2.92
CA THR A 289 26.68 -0.30 -3.75
C THR A 289 26.48 1.12 -3.24
N ILE A 290 25.24 1.46 -2.84
CA ILE A 290 24.88 2.78 -2.34
C ILE A 290 25.22 2.92 -0.85
N GLY A 291 25.04 1.84 -0.08
CA GLY A 291 25.20 1.84 1.36
C GLY A 291 23.96 2.40 2.10
N PRO A 292 24.06 2.55 3.43
CA PRO A 292 22.94 2.93 4.31
C PRO A 292 22.66 4.44 4.25
N VAL A 293 22.39 4.97 3.05
CA VAL A 293 22.05 6.38 2.80
C VAL A 293 20.59 6.49 2.41
N SER A 294 19.86 7.42 3.02
CA SER A 294 18.49 7.75 2.62
C SER A 294 18.51 8.88 1.60
N VAL A 295 18.20 8.55 0.35
CA VAL A 295 18.01 9.49 -0.75
C VAL A 295 16.51 9.76 -0.87
N GLY A 296 16.10 11.00 -0.58
CA GLY A 296 14.70 11.41 -0.73
C GLY A 296 14.21 11.11 -2.14
N THR A 297 13.17 10.28 -2.26
CA THR A 297 12.60 9.91 -3.56
C THR A 297 11.85 11.09 -4.17
N LEU A 298 12.04 11.33 -5.48
CA LEU A 298 11.34 12.35 -6.27
C LEU A 298 9.80 12.17 -6.29
N SER A 299 9.27 11.08 -5.74
CA SER A 299 7.82 10.84 -5.66
C SER A 299 7.10 11.78 -4.69
N GLY A 300 7.83 12.53 -3.87
CA GLY A 300 7.29 13.51 -2.93
C GLY A 300 7.20 14.94 -3.44
N GLY A 301 7.13 15.20 -4.76
CA GLY A 301 6.83 16.55 -5.30
C GLY A 301 7.73 17.70 -4.79
N GLY A 302 8.89 17.37 -4.23
CA GLY A 302 9.85 18.31 -3.66
C GLY A 302 11.03 18.39 -4.59
N MET A 303 10.91 19.23 -5.61
CA MET A 303 12.10 19.77 -6.25
C MET A 303 12.72 20.69 -5.19
N ASP A 304 13.59 20.15 -4.34
CA ASP A 304 14.40 20.95 -3.44
C ASP A 304 15.28 21.85 -4.33
N GLU A 305 14.80 23.05 -4.60
CA GLU A 305 15.52 24.15 -5.24
C GLU A 305 16.63 24.71 -4.32
N SER A 306 17.32 23.84 -3.57
CA SER A 306 18.57 24.19 -2.90
C SER A 306 19.74 24.00 -3.87
N GLY A 307 19.80 24.89 -4.86
CA GLY A 307 20.93 25.08 -5.78
C GLY A 307 22.20 25.62 -5.10
N GLY A 308 22.60 25.05 -3.96
CA GLY A 308 23.76 25.50 -3.18
C GLY A 308 24.37 24.49 -2.20
N SER A 309 23.87 23.25 -2.11
CA SER A 309 24.54 22.20 -1.34
C SER A 309 25.57 21.46 -2.22
N PRO A 310 26.78 21.11 -1.72
CA PRO A 310 27.74 20.28 -2.46
C PRO A 310 27.12 18.96 -2.96
N TRP A 311 26.03 18.52 -2.32
CA TRP A 311 25.24 17.34 -2.66
C TRP A 311 24.37 17.48 -3.92
N GLY A 312 24.13 18.68 -4.44
CA GLY A 312 23.22 18.89 -5.57
C GLY A 312 23.75 18.38 -6.92
N ARG A 313 25.08 18.34 -7.12
CA ARG A 313 25.69 17.70 -8.31
C ARG A 313 25.90 16.20 -8.12
N GLU A 314 26.18 15.76 -6.89
CA GLU A 314 26.33 14.34 -6.54
C GLU A 314 24.99 13.60 -6.54
N GLN A 315 23.88 14.31 -6.29
CA GLN A 315 22.52 13.76 -6.38
C GLN A 315 22.17 13.24 -7.77
N GLY A 316 22.63 13.86 -8.86
CA GLY A 316 22.36 13.37 -10.21
C GLY A 316 22.93 11.98 -10.44
N HIS A 317 24.22 11.79 -10.12
CA HIS A 317 24.88 10.49 -10.22
C HIS A 317 24.29 9.44 -9.26
N LEU A 318 23.86 9.86 -8.07
CA LEU A 318 23.23 8.98 -7.10
C LEU A 318 21.84 8.52 -7.55
N VAL A 319 21.05 9.40 -8.17
CA VAL A 319 19.74 9.05 -8.75
C VAL A 319 19.92 8.04 -9.90
N ASP A 320 20.88 8.26 -10.80
CA ASP A 320 21.17 7.31 -11.88
C ASP A 320 21.60 5.94 -11.33
N LEU A 321 22.40 5.95 -10.25
CA LEU A 321 22.84 4.74 -9.56
C LEU A 321 21.66 3.99 -8.92
N VAL A 322 20.76 4.71 -8.24
CA VAL A 322 19.51 4.16 -7.69
C VAL A 322 18.68 3.51 -8.80
N GLN A 323 18.46 4.22 -9.92
CA GLN A 323 17.68 3.69 -11.04
C GLN A 323 18.26 2.40 -11.62
N ARG A 324 19.59 2.33 -11.74
CA ARG A 324 20.28 1.12 -12.21
C ARG A 324 20.08 -0.05 -11.25
N GLU A 325 20.30 0.16 -9.95
CA GLU A 325 20.15 -0.87 -8.92
C GLU A 325 18.69 -1.34 -8.82
N VAL A 326 17.71 -0.43 -8.95
CA VAL A 326 16.28 -0.78 -8.97
C VAL A 326 15.97 -1.67 -10.16
N LYS A 327 16.48 -1.32 -11.34
CA LYS A 327 16.29 -2.12 -12.55
C LYS A 327 16.90 -3.52 -12.40
N GLU A 328 18.13 -3.61 -11.89
CA GLU A 328 18.82 -4.89 -11.66
C GLU A 328 18.08 -5.77 -10.64
N MET A 329 17.57 -5.17 -9.55
CA MET A 329 16.79 -5.88 -8.54
C MET A 329 15.49 -6.45 -9.12
N LEU A 330 14.76 -5.66 -9.93
CA LEU A 330 13.51 -6.10 -10.57
C LEU A 330 13.77 -7.17 -11.64
N GLN A 331 14.83 -7.04 -12.43
CA GLN A 331 15.22 -8.03 -13.43
C GLN A 331 15.59 -9.36 -12.76
N SER A 332 16.40 -9.32 -11.71
CA SER A 332 16.76 -10.51 -10.93
C SER A 332 15.53 -11.18 -10.32
N ALA A 333 14.61 -10.39 -9.74
CA ALA A 333 13.37 -10.92 -9.19
C ALA A 333 12.47 -11.56 -10.26
N MET A 334 12.42 -10.99 -11.47
CA MET A 334 11.68 -11.55 -12.61
C MET A 334 12.30 -12.88 -13.08
N GLU A 335 13.62 -12.96 -13.19
CA GLU A 335 14.33 -14.19 -13.57
C GLU A 335 14.07 -15.32 -12.56
N VAL A 336 14.13 -15.00 -11.27
CA VAL A 336 13.82 -15.95 -10.20
C VAL A 336 12.35 -16.38 -10.26
N ALA A 337 11.42 -15.46 -10.51
CA ALA A 337 10.01 -15.81 -10.69
C ALA A 337 9.82 -16.77 -11.86
N LEU A 338 10.51 -16.57 -12.99
CA LEU A 338 10.51 -17.49 -14.13
C LEU A 338 11.05 -18.87 -13.75
N CYS A 339 12.13 -18.95 -12.97
CA CYS A 339 12.66 -20.24 -12.49
C CYS A 339 11.63 -20.99 -11.63
N VAL A 340 10.95 -20.29 -10.72
CA VAL A 340 9.90 -20.88 -9.88
C VAL A 340 8.73 -21.40 -10.72
N VAL A 341 8.26 -20.60 -11.68
CA VAL A 341 7.16 -20.99 -12.57
C VAL A 341 7.55 -22.20 -13.43
N ARG A 342 8.75 -22.21 -14.01
CA ARG A 342 9.26 -23.31 -14.84
C ARG A 342 9.50 -24.60 -14.06
N ALA A 343 9.83 -24.50 -12.77
CA ALA A 343 9.97 -25.67 -11.89
C ALA A 343 8.62 -26.31 -11.51
N ASN A 344 7.50 -25.61 -11.71
CA ASN A 344 6.16 -26.02 -11.27
C ASN A 344 5.12 -26.08 -12.40
N PRO A 345 5.41 -26.73 -13.55
CA PRO A 345 4.52 -26.70 -14.71
C PRO A 345 3.16 -27.36 -14.45
N THR A 346 3.16 -28.47 -13.69
CA THR A 346 1.94 -29.23 -13.39
C THR A 346 0.99 -28.45 -12.49
N VAL A 347 1.51 -27.76 -11.48
CA VAL A 347 0.69 -26.96 -10.56
C VAL A 347 0.16 -25.73 -11.27
N LEU A 348 0.98 -25.07 -12.08
CA LEU A 348 0.58 -23.88 -12.83
C LEU A 348 -0.56 -24.17 -13.82
N GLU A 349 -0.40 -25.19 -14.68
CA GLU A 349 -1.44 -25.54 -15.65
C GLU A 349 -2.67 -26.14 -14.97
N GLY A 350 -2.48 -27.00 -13.96
CA GLY A 350 -3.58 -27.62 -13.23
C GLY A 350 -4.44 -26.60 -12.47
N LEU A 351 -3.80 -25.75 -11.66
CA LEU A 351 -4.48 -24.69 -10.92
C LEU A 351 -5.06 -23.63 -11.86
N GLY A 352 -4.33 -23.28 -12.92
CA GLY A 352 -4.77 -22.32 -13.94
C GLY A 352 -6.02 -22.81 -14.68
N ALA A 353 -6.05 -24.06 -15.14
CA ALA A 353 -7.23 -24.65 -15.76
C ALA A 353 -8.42 -24.73 -14.80
N HIS A 354 -8.16 -25.04 -13.53
CA HIS A 354 -9.19 -25.12 -12.52
C HIS A 354 -9.80 -23.74 -12.18
N LEU A 355 -8.96 -22.69 -12.09
CA LEU A 355 -9.40 -21.30 -11.95
C LEU A 355 -10.16 -20.82 -13.20
N GLU A 356 -9.72 -21.25 -14.39
CA GLU A 356 -10.42 -20.98 -15.64
C GLU A 356 -11.81 -21.61 -15.65
N GLU A 357 -12.00 -22.82 -15.13
CA GLU A 357 -13.32 -23.46 -15.08
C GLU A 357 -14.22 -22.88 -13.97
N LYS A 358 -13.74 -22.84 -12.73
CA LYS A 358 -14.56 -22.56 -11.55
C LYS A 358 -14.63 -21.09 -11.13
N GLU A 359 -13.84 -20.20 -11.75
CA GLU A 359 -13.69 -18.77 -11.35
C GLU A 359 -13.16 -18.53 -9.94
N LYS A 360 -13.13 -19.53 -9.06
CA LYS A 360 -12.70 -19.40 -7.67
C LYS A 360 -12.23 -20.74 -7.13
N VAL A 361 -11.10 -20.72 -6.40
CA VAL A 361 -10.56 -21.88 -5.69
C VAL A 361 -10.13 -21.44 -4.31
N GLU A 362 -10.66 -22.07 -3.26
CA GLU A 362 -10.44 -21.67 -1.87
C GLU A 362 -10.32 -22.89 -0.94
N GLY A 363 -9.84 -22.64 0.28
CA GLY A 363 -9.85 -23.64 1.35
C GLY A 363 -8.92 -24.82 1.07
N GLU A 364 -9.39 -26.03 1.37
CA GLU A 364 -8.60 -27.26 1.27
C GLU A 364 -8.21 -27.59 -0.17
N GLU A 365 -9.09 -27.34 -1.14
CA GLU A 365 -8.84 -27.61 -2.57
C GLU A 365 -7.64 -26.81 -3.09
N LEU A 366 -7.55 -25.53 -2.74
CA LEU A 366 -6.38 -24.71 -3.07
C LEU A 366 -5.11 -25.26 -2.38
N GLN A 367 -5.22 -25.64 -1.10
CA GLN A 367 -4.07 -26.13 -0.34
C GLN A 367 -3.53 -27.45 -0.89
N GLU A 368 -4.37 -28.31 -1.49
CA GLU A 368 -3.92 -29.53 -2.16
C GLU A 368 -3.02 -29.24 -3.36
N TRP A 369 -3.40 -28.26 -4.20
CA TRP A 369 -2.55 -27.80 -5.30
C TRP A 369 -1.25 -27.18 -4.81
N LEU A 370 -1.34 -26.30 -3.80
CA LEU A 370 -0.19 -25.55 -3.31
C LEU A 370 0.85 -26.42 -2.57
N LYS A 371 0.45 -27.55 -1.97
CA LYS A 371 1.38 -28.53 -1.37
C LYS A 371 2.36 -29.14 -2.37
N LEU A 372 2.02 -29.13 -3.66
CA LEU A 372 2.86 -29.68 -4.72
C LEU A 372 3.91 -28.68 -5.22
N VAL A 373 3.89 -27.44 -4.73
CA VAL A 373 4.82 -26.39 -5.16
C VAL A 373 6.23 -26.66 -4.63
N VAL A 374 7.19 -26.66 -5.54
CA VAL A 374 8.62 -26.79 -5.27
C VAL A 374 9.28 -25.41 -5.33
N ALA A 375 10.07 -25.09 -4.30
CA ALA A 375 10.93 -23.91 -4.30
C ALA A 375 12.30 -24.27 -4.91
N PRO A 376 12.70 -23.66 -6.05
CA PRO A 376 14.01 -23.90 -6.64
C PRO A 376 15.14 -23.24 -5.83
N GLU A 377 16.38 -23.70 -6.01
CA GLU A 377 17.53 -23.22 -5.24
C GLU A 377 17.87 -21.74 -5.54
N GLU A 378 17.60 -21.29 -6.75
CA GLU A 378 17.74 -19.91 -7.19
C GLU A 378 16.86 -18.97 -6.36
N LEU A 379 15.65 -19.41 -6.01
CA LEU A 379 14.76 -18.63 -5.14
C LEU A 379 15.35 -18.52 -3.73
N ALA A 380 15.84 -19.61 -3.17
CA ALA A 380 16.47 -19.61 -1.86
C ALA A 380 17.72 -18.70 -1.83
N SER A 381 18.54 -18.76 -2.89
CA SER A 381 19.73 -17.94 -3.04
C SER A 381 19.41 -16.45 -3.14
N PHE A 382 18.40 -16.09 -3.95
CA PHE A 382 17.94 -14.71 -4.10
C PHE A 382 17.38 -14.15 -2.79
N VAL A 383 16.47 -14.87 -2.14
CA VAL A 383 15.85 -14.45 -0.87
C VAL A 383 16.92 -14.23 0.20
N ARG A 384 17.86 -15.18 0.37
CA ARG A 384 18.96 -15.07 1.35
C ARG A 384 20.04 -14.05 0.98
N GLY A 385 20.04 -13.53 -0.25
CA GLY A 385 21.03 -12.55 -0.71
C GLY A 385 22.41 -13.13 -0.94
N HIS A 386 22.49 -14.41 -1.27
CA HIS A 386 23.71 -15.00 -1.82
C HIS A 386 23.81 -14.54 -3.27
N GLN A 387 24.63 -13.52 -3.52
CA GLN A 387 24.95 -13.11 -4.89
C GLN A 387 25.50 -14.32 -5.65
N GLN A 388 24.75 -14.83 -6.62
CA GLN A 388 25.36 -15.57 -7.72
C GLN A 388 25.89 -14.54 -8.71
N ALA A 389 27.21 -14.52 -8.85
CA ALA A 389 27.87 -13.90 -9.98
C ALA A 389 27.28 -14.47 -11.28
N SER A 390 26.69 -13.60 -12.09
CA SER A 390 26.51 -13.76 -13.54
C SER A 390 26.12 -15.16 -14.05
N PHE A 391 24.82 -15.43 -14.23
CA PHE A 391 24.39 -16.38 -15.25
C PHE A 391 24.31 -15.67 -16.59
N LEU A 392 25.46 -15.50 -17.25
CA LEU A 392 25.49 -15.45 -18.70
C LEU A 392 25.48 -16.90 -19.22
N PRO A 393 24.79 -17.20 -20.33
CA PRO A 393 24.84 -18.53 -20.92
C PRO A 393 26.28 -18.84 -21.32
N LEU A 394 26.76 -20.03 -20.93
CA LEU A 394 28.06 -20.56 -21.34
C LEU A 394 28.23 -20.41 -22.86
N PRO A 395 29.30 -19.75 -23.37
CA PRO A 395 29.57 -19.75 -24.79
C PRO A 395 29.87 -21.20 -25.23
N LEU A 396 29.21 -21.62 -26.31
CA LEU A 396 29.50 -22.88 -26.98
C LEU A 396 31.02 -23.01 -27.24
N PRO A 397 31.62 -24.18 -27.04
CA PRO A 397 33.04 -24.37 -27.32
C PRO A 397 33.31 -24.08 -28.80
N LEU A 398 34.16 -23.09 -29.07
CA LEU A 398 34.69 -22.83 -30.41
C LEU A 398 35.44 -24.08 -30.90
N PRO A 399 35.33 -24.46 -32.18
CA PRO A 399 36.04 -25.61 -32.72
C PRO A 399 37.55 -25.35 -32.61
N ALA A 400 38.28 -26.37 -32.13
CA ALA A 400 39.72 -26.34 -32.00
C ALA A 400 40.36 -25.93 -33.33
N GLN A 401 41.08 -24.80 -33.33
CA GLN A 401 42.01 -24.48 -34.41
C GLN A 401 43.08 -25.57 -34.43
N ALA A 402 43.11 -26.33 -35.53
CA ALA A 402 44.22 -27.20 -35.84
C ALA A 402 45.51 -26.36 -35.89
N ALA A 403 46.39 -26.57 -34.93
CA ALA A 403 47.77 -26.14 -35.03
C ALA A 403 48.39 -26.86 -36.24
N GLY A 404 48.97 -26.07 -37.14
CA GLY A 404 49.59 -26.58 -38.35
C GLY A 404 50.79 -27.48 -38.07
N SER A 405 50.97 -28.42 -38.98
CA SER A 405 52.26 -28.88 -39.50
C SER A 405 52.14 -28.97 -41.02
#